data_AF-A0A8T6LS24-F1
#
_entry.id   AF-A0A8T6LS24-F1
#
_cell.length_a   1.000
_cell.length_b   1.000
_cell.length_c   1.000
_cell.angle_alpha   90.00
_cell.angle_beta   90.00
_cell.angle_gamma   90.00
#
_symmetry.space_group_name_H-M   'P 1'
#
loop_
_entity.id
_entity.type
_entity.pdbx_description
1 polymer ?
#
loop_
_entity_poly.entity_id
_entity_poly.type
_entity_poly.pdbx_seq_one_letter_code
_entity_poly.pdbx_strand_id
1 'polypeptide(L)'
;MLEMALRNVFRQKTRTALTVVGIMIGIAAIVALGSISEGLRVQIAKSLEQSSGLITVIEKSDSGLFMSLSSSELSQETVDEVMAVSGIKDATPVVYKVGYLEGDSGFGEPSLFEIGVDPEKIDLYTTEGARLAEGETLDDGDTEYVMAGSKITEKLDLKVGDT
;
A
#
# COMPACT_ATOMS: atom_id res chain seq x y z
N MET A 1 27.07 -30.51 40.96
CA MET A 1 26.50 -31.37 39.89
C MET A 1 26.58 -30.70 38.51
N LEU A 2 26.12 -29.45 38.34
CA LEU A 2 26.23 -28.70 37.08
C LEU A 2 27.67 -28.60 36.52
N GLU A 3 28.66 -28.41 37.41
CA GLU A 3 30.07 -28.29 37.04
C GLU A 3 30.63 -29.56 36.39
N MET A 4 30.19 -30.74 36.85
CA MET A 4 30.54 -32.02 36.24
C MET A 4 29.86 -32.23 34.89
N ALA A 5 28.62 -31.78 34.73
CA ALA A 5 27.88 -31.86 33.48
C ALA A 5 28.50 -30.96 32.39
N LEU A 6 28.81 -29.70 32.71
CA LEU A 6 29.48 -28.77 31.79
C LEU A 6 30.84 -29.29 31.34
N ARG A 7 31.65 -29.82 32.27
CA ARG A 7 32.96 -30.40 31.95
C ARG A 7 32.85 -31.61 31.01
N ASN A 8 31.77 -32.38 31.08
CA ASN A 8 31.51 -33.49 30.16
C ASN A 8 31.11 -32.99 28.76
N VAL A 9 30.28 -31.94 28.69
CA VAL A 9 29.85 -31.29 27.44
C VAL A 9 31.04 -30.67 26.68
N PHE A 10 31.97 -30.03 27.39
CA PHE A 10 33.19 -29.45 26.80
C PHE A 10 34.28 -30.48 26.47
N ARG A 11 34.15 -31.74 26.90
CA ARG A 11 35.08 -32.82 26.58
C ARG A 11 34.87 -33.39 25.18
N GLN A 12 33.65 -33.30 24.64
CA GLN A 12 33.31 -33.72 23.27
C GLN A 12 32.80 -32.53 22.44
N LYS A 13 33.68 -31.57 22.20
CA LYS A 13 33.37 -30.28 21.56
C LYS A 13 32.64 -30.42 20.22
N THR A 14 33.05 -31.35 19.37
CA THR A 14 32.45 -31.54 18.02
C THR A 14 31.01 -32.05 18.08
N ARG A 15 30.75 -33.09 18.89
CA ARG A 15 29.40 -33.66 19.02
C ARG A 15 28.45 -32.64 19.64
N THR A 16 28.88 -31.98 20.71
CA THR A 16 28.11 -30.91 21.36
C THR A 16 27.81 -29.77 20.39
N ALA A 17 28.81 -29.26 19.66
CA ALA A 17 28.62 -28.17 18.72
C ALA A 17 27.60 -28.51 17.63
N LEU A 18 27.69 -29.71 17.05
CA LEU A 18 26.76 -30.14 16.00
C LEU A 18 25.31 -30.25 16.52
N THR A 19 25.12 -30.78 17.73
CA THR A 19 23.78 -30.84 18.35
C THR A 19 23.21 -29.47 18.69
N VAL A 20 24.04 -28.55 19.19
CA VAL A 20 23.62 -27.18 19.52
C VAL A 20 23.22 -26.44 18.25
N VAL A 21 24.02 -26.56 17.17
CA VAL A 21 23.70 -25.95 15.87
C VAL A 21 22.39 -26.51 15.32
N GLY A 22 22.17 -27.83 15.37
CA GLY A 22 20.91 -28.43 14.92
C GLY A 22 19.70 -27.88 15.67
N ILE A 23 19.79 -27.76 17.00
CA ILE A 23 18.72 -27.19 17.83
C ILE A 23 18.50 -25.70 17.50
N MET A 24 19.59 -24.93 17.37
CA MET A 24 19.54 -23.50 17.04
C MET A 24 18.86 -23.25 15.70
N ILE A 25 19.20 -24.02 14.66
CA ILE A 25 18.57 -23.91 13.34
C ILE A 25 17.08 -24.24 13.42
N GLY A 26 16.71 -25.30 14.14
CA GLY A 26 15.31 -25.70 14.32
C GLY A 26 14.48 -24.61 15.01
N ILE A 27 14.97 -24.08 16.14
CA ILE A 27 14.28 -23.01 16.87
C ILE A 27 14.22 -21.74 16.03
N ALA A 28 15.32 -21.36 15.36
CA ALA A 28 15.35 -20.19 14.50
C ALA A 28 14.32 -20.27 13.36
N ALA A 29 14.18 -21.44 12.73
CA ALA A 29 13.19 -21.64 11.67
C ALA A 29 11.75 -21.49 12.19
N ILE A 30 11.43 -22.07 13.35
CA ILE A 30 10.10 -21.95 13.96
C ILE A 30 9.78 -20.50 14.30
N VAL A 31 10.72 -19.78 14.92
CA VAL A 31 10.53 -18.37 15.30
C VAL A 31 10.42 -17.48 14.05
N ALA A 32 11.26 -17.70 13.03
CA ALA A 32 11.22 -16.94 11.80
C ALA A 32 9.89 -17.11 11.06
N LEU A 33 9.45 -18.37 10.86
CA LEU A 33 8.17 -18.66 10.20
C LEU A 33 6.98 -18.13 11.01
N GLY A 34 7.01 -18.22 12.33
CA GLY A 34 5.99 -17.64 13.20
C GLY A 34 5.91 -16.12 13.06
N SER A 35 7.06 -15.44 13.04
CA SER A 35 7.15 -13.98 12.88
C SER A 35 6.64 -13.53 11.51
N ILE A 36 7.00 -14.24 10.44
CA ILE A 36 6.50 -13.97 9.08
C ILE A 36 4.98 -14.16 9.02
N SER A 37 4.48 -15.26 9.61
CA SER A 37 3.04 -15.56 9.60
C SER A 37 2.23 -14.47 10.32
N GLU A 38 2.72 -13.99 11.45
CA GLU A 38 2.08 -12.91 12.20
C GLU A 38 2.17 -11.58 11.45
N GLY A 39 3.35 -11.24 10.91
CA GLY A 39 3.54 -10.03 10.12
C GLY A 39 2.61 -9.97 8.91
N LEU A 40 2.43 -11.09 8.21
CA LEU A 40 1.48 -11.19 7.10
C LEU A 40 0.03 -11.02 7.56
N ARG A 41 -0.36 -11.61 8.70
CA ARG A 41 -1.72 -11.43 9.25
C ARG A 41 -2.00 -9.98 9.57
N VAL A 42 -1.08 -9.30 10.25
CA VAL A 42 -1.19 -7.88 10.58
C VAL A 42 -1.24 -7.04 9.31
N GLN A 43 -0.39 -7.33 8.33
CA GLN A 43 -0.36 -6.59 7.06
C GLN A 43 -1.67 -6.74 6.28
N ILE A 44 -2.20 -7.95 6.18
CA ILE A 44 -3.47 -8.23 5.50
C ILE A 44 -4.63 -7.58 6.26
N ALA A 45 -4.67 -7.71 7.58
CA ALA A 45 -5.70 -7.07 8.40
C ALA A 45 -5.70 -5.55 8.20
N LYS A 46 -4.53 -4.91 8.27
CA LYS A 46 -4.40 -3.47 8.03
C LYS A 46 -4.86 -3.06 6.63
N SER A 47 -4.48 -3.81 5.59
CA SER A 47 -4.93 -3.53 4.22
C SER A 47 -6.44 -3.69 4.05
N LEU A 48 -7.05 -4.67 4.72
CA LEU A 48 -8.50 -4.87 4.71
C LEU A 48 -9.23 -3.80 5.52
N GLU A 49 -8.71 -3.38 6.68
CA GLU A 49 -9.26 -2.27 7.47
C GLU A 49 -9.25 -0.96 6.68
N GLN A 50 -8.14 -0.66 5.99
CA GLN A 50 -8.03 0.51 5.11
C GLN A 50 -9.03 0.47 3.93
N SER A 51 -9.41 -0.73 3.49
CA SER A 51 -10.40 -0.92 2.43
C SER A 51 -11.82 -1.15 2.99
N SER A 52 -11.97 -1.23 4.32
CA SER A 52 -13.22 -1.62 4.97
C SER A 52 -14.20 -0.46 4.92
N GLY A 53 -15.30 -0.64 4.21
CA GLY A 53 -16.34 0.39 4.06
C GLY A 53 -16.19 1.27 2.82
N LEU A 54 -15.14 1.10 2.02
CA LEU A 54 -15.02 1.73 0.71
C LEU A 54 -15.47 0.75 -0.38
N ILE A 55 -16.37 1.20 -1.24
CA ILE A 55 -16.84 0.44 -2.40
C ILE A 55 -16.49 1.24 -3.65
N THR A 56 -15.67 0.67 -4.52
CA THR A 56 -15.36 1.25 -5.83
C THR A 56 -16.33 0.69 -6.86
N VAL A 57 -17.08 1.58 -7.50
CA VAL A 57 -17.96 1.25 -8.62
C VAL A 57 -17.19 1.52 -9.91
N ILE A 58 -17.13 0.52 -10.79
CA ILE A 58 -16.48 0.62 -12.11
C ILE A 58 -17.41 0.02 -13.16
N GLU A 59 -17.24 0.46 -14.41
CA GLU A 59 -17.93 -0.19 -15.51
C GLU A 59 -17.39 -1.61 -15.72
N LYS A 60 -18.29 -2.50 -16.11
CA LYS A 60 -17.92 -3.86 -16.45
C LYS A 60 -17.12 -3.83 -17.75
N SER A 61 -15.86 -4.21 -17.68
CA SER A 61 -14.99 -4.39 -18.84
C SER A 61 -14.38 -5.79 -18.82
N ASP A 62 -14.18 -6.37 -20.00
CA ASP A 62 -13.44 -7.63 -20.18
C ASP A 62 -11.91 -7.43 -20.04
N SER A 63 -11.49 -6.18 -19.88
CA SER A 63 -10.12 -5.80 -19.60
C SER A 63 -9.78 -6.03 -18.12
N GLY A 64 -8.51 -6.27 -17.80
CA GLY A 64 -8.08 -6.40 -16.41
C GLY A 64 -8.43 -5.16 -15.57
N LEU A 65 -8.64 -5.35 -14.26
CA LEU A 65 -9.09 -4.31 -13.30
C LEU A 65 -8.44 -2.94 -13.51
N PHE A 66 -7.13 -2.95 -13.77
CA PHE A 66 -6.34 -1.76 -13.99
C PHE A 66 -6.80 -0.92 -15.20
N MET A 67 -7.02 -1.58 -16.35
CA MET A 67 -7.50 -0.88 -17.54
C MET A 67 -8.92 -0.37 -17.31
N SER A 68 -9.76 -1.17 -16.66
CA SER A 68 -11.15 -0.81 -16.34
C SER A 68 -11.22 0.44 -15.47
N LEU A 69 -10.34 0.60 -14.48
CA LEU A 69 -10.29 1.80 -13.64
C LEU A 69 -9.94 3.06 -14.45
N SER A 70 -9.04 2.94 -15.43
CA SER A 70 -8.63 4.07 -16.28
C SER A 70 -9.57 4.38 -17.43
N SER A 71 -10.40 3.41 -17.85
CA SER A 71 -11.27 3.51 -19.03
C SER A 71 -12.76 3.58 -18.72
N SER A 72 -13.14 3.51 -17.44
CA SER A 72 -14.56 3.62 -17.04
C SER A 72 -15.02 5.06 -17.19
N GLU A 73 -16.12 5.27 -17.90
CA GLU A 73 -16.76 6.55 -18.08
C GLU A 73 -18.10 6.55 -17.32
N LEU A 74 -18.03 6.84 -16.02
CA LEU A 74 -19.22 6.99 -15.18
C LEU A 74 -19.71 8.44 -15.18
N SER A 75 -21.02 8.64 -15.32
CA SER A 75 -21.63 9.96 -15.23
C SER A 75 -21.88 10.36 -13.77
N GLN A 76 -22.10 11.66 -13.51
CA GLN A 76 -22.52 12.13 -12.19
C GLN A 76 -23.86 11.50 -11.74
N GLU A 77 -24.74 11.14 -12.67
CA GLU A 77 -26.01 10.48 -12.36
C GLU A 77 -25.79 9.13 -11.64
N THR A 78 -24.72 8.41 -11.96
CA THR A 78 -24.35 7.17 -11.25
C THR A 78 -24.01 7.44 -9.78
N VAL A 79 -23.41 8.59 -9.46
CA VAL A 79 -23.11 8.97 -8.07
C VAL A 79 -24.40 9.18 -7.29
N ASP A 80 -25.39 9.86 -7.89
CA ASP A 80 -26.70 10.10 -7.28
C ASP A 80 -27.48 8.79 -7.07
N GLU A 81 -27.44 7.87 -8.04
CA GLU A 81 -28.05 6.54 -7.93
C GLU A 81 -27.41 5.72 -6.80
N VAL A 82 -26.08 5.75 -6.68
CA VAL A 82 -25.35 5.08 -5.60
C VAL A 82 -25.73 5.70 -4.25
N MET A 83 -25.77 7.02 -4.14
CA MET A 83 -26.21 7.71 -2.90
C MET A 83 -27.63 7.35 -2.47
N ALA A 84 -28.50 6.97 -3.40
CA ALA A 84 -29.87 6.55 -3.10
C ALA A 84 -29.97 5.14 -2.48
N VAL A 85 -28.89 4.34 -2.50
CA VAL A 85 -28.86 3.00 -1.93
C VAL A 85 -28.78 3.06 -0.39
N SER A 86 -29.72 2.38 0.28
CA SER A 86 -29.76 2.31 1.74
C SER A 86 -28.48 1.71 2.32
N GLY A 87 -27.81 2.45 3.20
CA GLY A 87 -26.58 2.04 3.88
C GLY A 87 -25.31 2.72 3.37
N ILE A 88 -25.40 3.51 2.29
CA ILE A 88 -24.30 4.35 1.80
C ILE A 88 -24.29 5.67 2.57
N LYS A 89 -23.15 5.98 3.20
CA LYS A 89 -22.97 7.20 3.98
C LYS A 89 -22.53 8.37 3.10
N ASP A 90 -21.67 8.10 2.12
CA ASP A 90 -21.12 9.09 1.22
C ASP A 90 -20.66 8.41 -0.09
N ALA A 91 -20.67 9.18 -1.18
CA ALA A 91 -20.15 8.78 -2.49
C ALA A 91 -19.44 9.98 -3.13
N THR A 92 -18.33 9.72 -3.81
CA THR A 92 -17.58 10.73 -4.54
C THR A 92 -17.09 10.15 -5.86
N PRO A 93 -17.16 10.92 -6.96
CA PRO A 93 -16.50 10.52 -8.20
C PRO A 93 -14.99 10.56 -8.00
N VAL A 94 -14.29 9.59 -8.61
CA VAL A 94 -12.83 9.56 -8.67
C VAL A 94 -12.39 9.27 -10.09
N VAL A 95 -11.42 10.06 -10.56
CA VAL A 95 -10.87 9.95 -11.90
C VAL A 95 -9.48 9.33 -11.80
N TYR A 96 -9.28 8.19 -12.45
CA TYR A 96 -7.97 7.54 -12.54
C TYR A 96 -7.36 7.79 -13.90
N LYS A 97 -6.13 8.31 -13.90
CA LYS A 97 -5.35 8.47 -15.12
C LYS A 97 -3.95 7.90 -14.93
N VAL A 98 -3.48 7.24 -15.96
CA VAL A 98 -2.22 6.51 -15.97
C VAL A 98 -1.24 7.25 -16.84
N GLY A 99 -0.09 7.62 -16.28
CA GLY A 99 0.91 8.46 -16.92
C GLY A 99 2.24 7.73 -17.16
N TYR A 100 2.90 8.09 -18.26
CA TYR A 100 4.25 7.67 -18.59
C TYR A 100 5.17 8.90 -18.61
N LEU A 101 6.27 8.83 -17.87
CA LEU A 101 7.33 9.83 -17.86
C LEU A 101 8.04 9.85 -19.21
N GLU A 102 8.58 11.01 -19.58
CA GLU A 102 9.37 11.13 -20.81
C GLU A 102 10.54 10.14 -20.82
N GLY A 103 10.63 9.35 -21.89
CA GLY A 103 11.64 8.31 -22.04
C GLY A 103 11.18 6.90 -21.65
N ASP A 104 9.98 6.75 -21.09
CA ASP A 104 9.38 5.45 -20.91
C ASP A 104 8.74 4.95 -22.22
N SER A 105 8.93 3.67 -22.52
CA SER A 105 8.53 3.08 -23.81
C SER A 105 7.02 2.91 -23.96
N GLY A 106 6.24 3.16 -22.91
CA GLY A 106 4.78 2.90 -22.87
C GLY A 106 4.42 1.40 -22.88
N PHE A 107 5.40 0.51 -23.07
CA PHE A 107 5.23 -0.95 -23.05
C PHE A 107 5.58 -1.58 -21.69
N GLY A 108 5.67 -0.77 -20.62
CA GLY A 108 6.04 -1.18 -19.26
C GLY A 108 5.01 -0.79 -18.19
N GLU A 109 5.35 -1.05 -16.93
CA GLU A 109 4.56 -0.58 -15.78
C GLU A 109 4.43 0.94 -15.83
N PRO A 110 3.24 1.50 -15.59
CA PRO A 110 3.05 2.93 -15.64
C PRO A 110 3.89 3.63 -14.58
N SER A 111 4.58 4.68 -15.02
CA SER A 111 5.50 5.42 -14.18
C SER A 111 4.81 6.34 -13.17
N LEU A 112 3.56 6.73 -13.46
CA LEU A 112 2.79 7.69 -12.68
C LEU A 112 1.31 7.30 -12.60
N PHE A 113 0.74 7.60 -11.43
CA PHE A 113 -0.67 7.44 -11.13
C PHE A 113 -1.24 8.80 -10.77
N GLU A 114 -2.14 9.29 -11.62
CA GLU A 114 -2.91 10.50 -11.37
C GLU A 114 -4.27 10.08 -10.84
N ILE A 115 -4.64 10.61 -9.68
CA ILE A 115 -5.95 10.37 -9.05
C ILE A 115 -6.60 11.73 -8.82
N GLY A 116 -7.68 12.00 -9.55
CA GLY A 116 -8.54 13.15 -9.33
C GLY A 116 -9.59 12.81 -8.28
N VAL A 117 -9.60 13.56 -7.18
CA VAL A 117 -10.55 13.43 -6.07
C VAL A 117 -11.13 14.79 -5.72
N ASP A 118 -12.31 14.79 -5.11
CA ASP A 118 -12.89 15.97 -4.49
C ASP A 118 -12.03 16.39 -3.27
N PRO A 119 -11.50 17.63 -3.22
CA PRO A 119 -10.66 18.10 -2.12
C PRO A 119 -11.33 17.99 -0.74
N GLU A 120 -12.65 18.21 -0.64
CA GLU A 120 -13.36 18.13 0.64
C GLU A 120 -13.47 16.70 1.16
N LYS A 121 -13.37 15.72 0.26
CA LYS A 121 -13.51 14.29 0.56
C LYS A 121 -12.19 13.53 0.43
N ILE A 122 -11.07 14.25 0.34
CA ILE A 122 -9.74 13.64 0.18
C ILE A 122 -9.37 12.72 1.36
N ASP A 123 -9.92 13.00 2.54
CA ASP A 123 -9.76 12.17 3.73
C ASP A 123 -10.32 10.76 3.56
N LEU A 124 -11.31 10.56 2.69
CA LEU A 124 -11.86 9.23 2.37
C LEU A 124 -10.86 8.36 1.58
N TYR A 125 -9.93 8.99 0.87
CA TYR A 125 -8.90 8.33 0.06
C TYR A 125 -7.51 8.38 0.70
N THR A 126 -7.33 9.23 1.71
CA THR A 126 -6.07 9.38 2.42
C THR A 126 -5.90 8.21 3.38
N THR A 127 -4.92 7.35 3.08
CA THR A 127 -4.60 6.18 3.90
C THR A 127 -4.22 6.61 5.34
N GLU A 128 -4.70 5.90 6.36
CA GLU A 128 -4.25 6.12 7.75
C GLU A 128 -2.71 6.06 7.85
N GLY A 129 -2.10 7.24 8.01
CA GLY A 129 -0.64 7.44 8.07
C GLY A 129 -0.05 8.29 6.95
N ALA A 130 -0.82 8.60 5.90
CA ALA A 130 -0.45 9.66 4.96
C ALA A 130 -0.60 11.02 5.68
N ARG A 131 0.49 11.79 5.69
CA ARG A 131 0.55 13.13 6.27
C ARG A 131 1.19 14.05 5.26
N LEU A 132 0.74 15.29 5.22
CA LEU A 132 1.41 16.33 4.45
C LEU A 132 2.84 16.49 4.99
N ALA A 133 3.83 16.30 4.12
CA ALA A 133 5.23 16.44 4.48
C ALA A 133 5.66 17.92 4.39
N GLU A 134 5.36 18.55 3.26
CA GLU A 134 5.65 19.94 2.92
C GLU A 134 4.56 20.46 1.97
N GLY A 135 4.32 21.77 1.96
CA GLY A 135 3.29 22.41 1.13
C GLY A 135 1.95 22.60 1.84
N GLU A 136 0.89 22.72 1.06
CA GLU A 136 -0.50 22.92 1.51
C GLU A 136 -1.40 21.85 0.86
N THR A 137 -2.57 21.62 1.45
CA THR A 137 -3.58 20.73 0.86
C THR A 137 -4.26 21.42 -0.32
N LEU A 138 -4.95 20.66 -1.16
CA LEU A 138 -5.76 21.23 -2.23
C LEU A 138 -7.04 21.84 -1.64
N ASP A 139 -7.41 23.03 -2.09
CA ASP A 139 -8.70 23.66 -1.80
C ASP A 139 -9.65 23.56 -3.02
N ASP A 140 -10.95 23.78 -2.78
CA ASP A 140 -11.94 23.82 -3.87
C ASP A 140 -11.65 24.98 -4.83
N GLY A 141 -11.51 24.66 -6.12
CA GLY A 141 -11.13 25.62 -7.17
C GLY A 141 -9.66 25.59 -7.59
N ASP A 142 -8.81 24.81 -6.92
CA ASP A 142 -7.41 24.64 -7.31
C ASP A 142 -7.25 23.76 -8.55
N THR A 143 -6.97 24.37 -9.71
CA THR A 143 -6.82 23.64 -10.98
C THR A 143 -5.37 23.42 -11.41
N GLU A 144 -4.42 24.12 -10.80
CA GLU A 144 -3.00 24.13 -11.21
C GLU A 144 -2.05 23.48 -10.19
N TYR A 145 -2.59 22.94 -9.09
CA TYR A 145 -1.80 22.34 -8.03
C TYR A 145 -1.99 20.82 -8.00
N VAL A 146 -0.92 20.10 -7.69
CA VAL A 146 -0.95 18.63 -7.54
C VAL A 146 -0.25 18.25 -6.25
N MET A 147 -0.75 17.23 -5.57
CA MET A 147 -0.03 16.61 -4.48
C MET A 147 0.79 15.43 -5.01
N ALA A 148 2.10 15.50 -4.85
CA ALA A 148 3.03 14.48 -5.31
C ALA A 148 3.44 13.52 -4.18
N GLY A 149 3.41 12.22 -4.46
CA GLY A 149 3.88 11.21 -3.51
C GLY A 149 5.40 11.28 -3.30
N SER A 150 5.86 11.03 -2.07
CA SER A 150 7.28 11.20 -1.68
C SER A 150 8.28 10.41 -2.54
N LYS A 151 7.86 9.26 -3.09
CA LYS A 151 8.71 8.46 -3.98
C LYS A 151 8.88 9.07 -5.37
N ILE A 152 7.84 9.77 -5.86
CA ILE A 152 7.88 10.45 -7.15
C ILE A 152 8.74 11.70 -7.04
N THR A 153 8.57 12.47 -5.96
CA THR A 153 9.39 13.66 -5.72
C THR A 153 10.87 13.33 -5.57
N GLU A 154 11.22 12.26 -4.83
CA GLU A 154 12.60 11.79 -4.73
C GLU A 154 13.18 11.31 -6.06
N LYS A 155 12.40 10.58 -6.86
CA LYS A 155 12.84 10.07 -8.17
C LYS A 155 13.09 11.18 -9.19
N LEU A 156 12.30 12.25 -9.13
CA LEU A 156 12.34 13.37 -10.07
C LEU A 156 13.09 14.60 -9.51
N ASP A 157 13.63 14.52 -8.29
CA ASP A 157 14.25 15.63 -7.55
C ASP A 157 13.37 16.89 -7.48
N LEU A 158 12.05 16.68 -7.31
CA LEU A 158 11.05 17.75 -7.26
C LEU A 158 10.91 18.34 -5.86
N LYS A 159 10.74 19.66 -5.82
CA LYS A 159 10.44 20.45 -4.63
C LYS A 159 9.09 21.13 -4.75
N VAL A 160 8.55 21.57 -3.61
CA VAL A 160 7.31 22.35 -3.57
C VAL A 160 7.50 23.64 -4.38
N GLY A 161 6.64 23.86 -5.37
CA GLY A 161 6.67 25.02 -6.26
C GLY A 161 7.37 24.79 -7.60
N ASP A 162 7.92 23.60 -7.84
CA ASP A 162 8.43 23.22 -9.17
C ASP A 162 7.28 22.96 -10.16
N THR A 163 7.51 23.20 -11.45
CA THR A 163 6.54 23.07 -12.55
C THR A 163 6.99 22.04 -13.57
#